data_AF-A0A7X8ZRV6-F1
#
_entry.id   AF-A0A7X8ZRV6-F1
#
_cell.length_a   1.000
_cell.length_b   1.000
_cell.length_c   1.000
_cell.angle_alpha   90.00
_cell.angle_beta   90.00
_cell.angle_gamma   90.00
#
_symmetry.space_group_name_H-M   'P 1'
#
loop_
_entity.id
_entity.type
_entity.pdbx_description
1 polymer ?
#
loop_
_entity_poly.entity_id
_entity_poly.type
_entity_poly.pdbx_seq_one_letter_code
_entity_poly.pdbx_strand_id
1 'polypeptide(L)'
;CSKDLHEFMTENHLNPAFDELINPRLIFGTATDSDHLYNTPRAWVLQRFFNQNSNVWDGPNADYTPLSNDIPWSRKPDKKITSEEVKYALSNHFQETPYDAYSKRADLKLKNSYRSIGINRTSTLGLVQLRPDLPAECMALEWVTYGCNVFNTLIPFYTNIDKTPDYLANTSEKISTDNFYWANRIIAALADSNFHLCGSYIERYQIKTVVEARKIIKEYDQLIIKNVNEAKKLCEEANEKLAKMLKIETDNLLDKVLFEASNNMSNAFARSDA
;
A
#
# COMPACT_ATOMS: atom_id res chain seq x y z
N CYS A 1 8.62 -27.75 -4.80
CA CYS A 1 7.66 -28.02 -5.89
C CYS A 1 7.05 -29.40 -5.68
N SER A 2 5.98 -29.75 -6.40
CA SER A 2 5.44 -31.12 -6.43
C SER A 2 6.53 -32.10 -6.87
N LYS A 3 6.56 -33.29 -6.28
CA LYS A 3 7.63 -34.29 -6.52
C LYS A 3 7.69 -34.77 -7.96
N ASP A 4 6.53 -34.81 -8.62
CA ASP A 4 6.26 -35.25 -9.97
C ASP A 4 6.29 -34.11 -11.00
N LEU A 5 6.62 -32.87 -10.60
CA LEU A 5 6.51 -31.71 -11.50
C LEU A 5 7.36 -31.85 -12.76
N HIS A 6 8.55 -32.45 -12.65
CA HIS A 6 9.43 -32.67 -13.80
C HIS A 6 8.84 -33.70 -14.78
N GLU A 7 8.42 -34.87 -14.27
CA GLU A 7 7.78 -35.91 -15.06
C GLU A 7 6.52 -35.37 -15.75
N PHE A 8 5.66 -34.68 -15.00
CA PHE A 8 4.47 -34.03 -15.54
C PHE A 8 4.78 -33.06 -16.68
N MET A 9 5.80 -32.20 -16.54
CA MET A 9 6.20 -31.27 -17.61
C MET A 9 6.73 -31.99 -18.85
N THR A 10 7.55 -33.03 -18.67
CA THR A 10 8.14 -33.80 -19.78
C THR A 10 7.07 -34.60 -20.52
N GLU A 11 6.22 -35.33 -19.81
CA GLU A 11 5.16 -36.17 -20.38
C GLU A 11 4.09 -35.36 -21.12
N ASN A 12 3.83 -34.13 -20.67
CA ASN A 12 2.81 -33.26 -21.26
C ASN A 12 3.40 -32.17 -22.17
N HIS A 13 4.70 -32.22 -22.48
CA HIS A 13 5.39 -31.29 -23.37
C HIS A 13 5.18 -29.80 -23.01
N LEU A 14 5.23 -29.47 -21.72
CA LEU A 14 4.86 -28.14 -21.23
C LEU A 14 5.98 -27.11 -21.36
N ASN A 15 7.24 -27.51 -21.53
CA ASN A 15 8.35 -26.56 -21.60
C ASN A 15 8.49 -25.96 -23.00
N PRO A 16 8.25 -24.64 -23.20
CA PRO A 16 8.39 -24.01 -24.50
C PRO A 16 9.85 -23.63 -24.83
N ALA A 17 10.78 -23.78 -23.88
CA ALA A 17 12.19 -23.45 -24.10
C ALA A 17 12.88 -24.46 -25.04
N PHE A 18 13.82 -23.98 -25.85
CA PHE A 18 14.65 -24.84 -26.71
C PHE A 18 15.73 -25.58 -25.93
N ASP A 19 16.12 -25.04 -24.77
CA ASP A 19 17.04 -25.66 -23.82
C ASP A 19 16.26 -26.30 -22.65
N GLU A 20 16.97 -26.94 -21.74
CA GLU A 20 16.38 -27.53 -20.53
C GLU A 20 16.09 -26.49 -19.44
N LEU A 21 16.09 -25.18 -19.77
CA LEU A 21 15.78 -24.14 -18.79
C LEU A 21 14.31 -24.23 -18.38
N ILE A 22 14.07 -24.41 -17.10
CA ILE A 22 12.73 -24.41 -16.51
C ILE A 22 12.39 -22.98 -16.08
N ASN A 23 11.52 -22.33 -16.84
CA ASN A 23 10.93 -21.04 -16.45
C ASN A 23 9.43 -21.23 -16.12
N PRO A 24 9.04 -21.28 -14.83
CA PRO A 24 7.65 -21.51 -14.45
C PRO A 24 6.65 -20.52 -15.04
N ARG A 25 7.05 -19.28 -15.33
CA ARG A 25 6.17 -18.30 -15.98
C ARG A 25 5.88 -18.66 -17.43
N LEU A 26 6.88 -19.14 -18.18
CA LEU A 26 6.68 -19.56 -19.56
C LEU A 26 5.92 -20.89 -19.65
N ILE A 27 6.14 -21.78 -18.69
CA ILE A 27 5.55 -23.12 -18.66
C ILE A 27 4.10 -23.09 -18.16
N PHE A 28 3.83 -22.33 -17.10
CA PHE A 28 2.53 -22.37 -16.38
C PHE A 28 1.82 -21.01 -16.31
N GLY A 29 2.44 -19.94 -16.81
CA GLY A 29 1.91 -18.58 -16.71
C GLY A 29 1.26 -18.09 -18.00
N THR A 30 1.09 -16.77 -18.08
CA THR A 30 0.53 -16.06 -19.22
C THR A 30 1.47 -14.96 -19.70
N ALA A 31 1.34 -14.61 -20.98
CA ALA A 31 1.96 -13.46 -21.62
C ALA A 31 0.99 -12.89 -22.66
N THR A 32 -0.12 -12.33 -22.18
CA THR A 32 -1.24 -11.81 -22.98
C THR A 32 -1.20 -10.29 -23.09
N ASP A 33 -1.90 -9.72 -24.07
CA ASP A 33 -2.09 -8.26 -24.16
C ASP A 33 -2.69 -7.66 -22.89
N SER A 34 -3.53 -8.44 -22.18
CA SER A 34 -4.09 -8.00 -20.89
C SER A 34 -3.02 -7.85 -19.80
N ASP A 35 -1.95 -8.66 -19.85
CA ASP A 35 -0.83 -8.56 -18.93
C ASP A 35 -0.12 -7.22 -19.07
N HIS A 36 -0.07 -6.68 -20.29
CA HIS A 36 0.57 -5.40 -20.62
C HIS A 36 -0.20 -4.17 -20.13
N LEU A 37 -1.49 -4.32 -19.81
CA LEU A 37 -2.30 -3.26 -19.22
C LEU A 37 -2.47 -3.42 -17.71
N TYR A 38 -2.49 -4.67 -17.26
CA TYR A 38 -2.94 -5.00 -15.92
C TYR A 38 -1.83 -5.50 -15.00
N ASN A 39 -0.78 -6.14 -15.50
CA ASN A 39 0.23 -6.84 -14.69
C ASN A 39 1.64 -6.25 -14.82
N THR A 40 2.24 -6.28 -16.02
CA THR A 40 3.63 -5.88 -16.24
C THR A 40 3.91 -4.41 -15.87
N PRO A 41 3.01 -3.43 -16.08
CA PRO A 41 3.26 -2.06 -15.65
C PRO A 41 3.48 -1.93 -14.14
N ARG A 42 2.78 -2.74 -13.33
CA ARG A 42 2.91 -2.72 -11.86
C ARG A 42 4.26 -3.29 -11.41
N ALA A 43 4.72 -4.36 -12.05
CA ALA A 43 6.05 -4.89 -11.79
C ALA A 43 7.13 -3.87 -12.19
N TRP A 44 6.97 -3.24 -13.36
CA TRP A 44 7.88 -2.23 -13.89
C TRP A 44 8.02 -1.03 -12.95
N VAL A 45 6.91 -0.43 -12.50
CA VAL A 45 6.99 0.79 -11.68
C VAL A 45 7.61 0.54 -10.30
N LEU A 46 7.39 -0.65 -9.72
CA LEU A 46 8.02 -1.01 -8.44
C LEU A 46 9.51 -1.27 -8.59
N GLN A 47 9.95 -1.93 -9.65
CA GLN A 47 11.38 -2.10 -9.88
C GLN A 47 12.04 -0.79 -10.25
N ARG A 48 11.40 0.07 -11.05
CA ARG A 48 11.85 1.45 -11.27
C ARG A 48 12.05 2.19 -9.95
N PHE A 49 11.20 1.96 -8.96
CA PHE A 49 11.34 2.58 -7.64
C PHE A 49 12.49 2.00 -6.81
N PHE A 50 12.63 0.66 -6.72
CA PHE A 50 13.61 -0.01 -5.85
C PHE A 50 14.99 -0.27 -6.49
N ASN A 51 15.10 -0.14 -7.82
CA ASN A 51 16.26 -0.50 -8.63
C ASN A 51 16.68 0.62 -9.60
N GLN A 52 16.61 1.87 -9.16
CA GLN A 52 16.90 3.07 -9.95
C GLN A 52 18.28 3.05 -10.61
N ASN A 53 19.29 2.54 -9.90
CA ASN A 53 20.68 2.53 -10.36
C ASN A 53 21.05 1.27 -11.14
N SER A 54 20.16 0.26 -11.15
CA SER A 54 20.44 -1.04 -11.75
C SER A 54 20.01 -1.15 -13.21
N ASN A 55 19.21 -0.20 -13.72
CA ASN A 55 18.71 -0.19 -15.09
C ASN A 55 18.45 1.23 -15.60
N VAL A 56 18.39 1.37 -16.92
CA VAL A 56 17.79 2.52 -17.59
C VAL A 56 16.28 2.29 -17.64
N TRP A 57 15.50 3.15 -16.96
CA TRP A 57 14.05 2.96 -16.83
C TRP A 57 13.19 3.81 -17.76
N ASP A 58 13.77 4.91 -18.27
CA ASP A 58 13.06 5.92 -19.04
C ASP A 58 13.79 6.21 -20.36
N GLY A 59 13.02 6.60 -21.38
CA GLY A 59 13.55 6.95 -22.70
C GLY A 59 13.62 5.78 -23.69
N PRO A 60 14.14 6.03 -24.91
CA PRO A 60 14.12 5.06 -26.01
C PRO A 60 15.03 3.84 -25.76
N ASN A 61 16.00 3.97 -24.86
CA ASN A 61 16.96 2.93 -24.51
C ASN A 61 16.67 2.30 -23.14
N ALA A 62 15.40 2.35 -22.68
CA ALA A 62 15.03 1.73 -21.42
C ALA A 62 15.19 0.21 -21.50
N ASP A 63 15.84 -0.39 -20.49
CA ASP A 63 16.05 -1.84 -20.40
C ASP A 63 14.71 -2.58 -20.24
N TYR A 64 13.77 -1.95 -19.51
CA TYR A 64 12.43 -2.46 -19.30
C TYR A 64 11.40 -1.35 -19.47
N THR A 65 10.27 -1.71 -20.06
CA THR A 65 9.12 -0.83 -20.25
C THR A 65 7.90 -1.41 -19.52
N PRO A 66 6.80 -0.66 -19.38
CA PRO A 66 5.56 -1.21 -18.85
C PRO A 66 5.04 -2.46 -19.60
N LEU A 67 5.44 -2.66 -20.86
CA LEU A 67 5.00 -3.78 -21.72
C LEU A 67 5.99 -4.97 -21.69
N SER A 68 7.08 -4.88 -20.94
CA SER A 68 8.12 -5.93 -20.91
C SER A 68 7.60 -7.22 -20.26
N ASN A 69 7.64 -8.33 -21.02
CA ASN A 69 7.27 -9.66 -20.53
C ASN A 69 8.37 -10.34 -19.70
N ASP A 70 9.56 -9.78 -19.67
CA ASP A 70 10.77 -10.34 -19.10
C ASP A 70 11.29 -9.56 -17.88
N ILE A 71 10.45 -8.71 -17.29
CA ILE A 71 10.76 -8.02 -16.02
C ILE A 71 11.19 -9.08 -14.97
N PRO A 72 12.39 -8.96 -14.37
CA PRO A 72 12.96 -9.99 -13.51
C PRO A 72 12.06 -10.34 -12.33
N TRP A 73 11.88 -11.62 -12.02
CA TRP A 73 11.04 -12.05 -10.91
C TRP A 73 11.62 -11.69 -9.53
N SER A 74 12.94 -11.81 -9.36
CA SER A 74 13.65 -11.54 -8.11
C SER A 74 14.82 -10.59 -8.34
N ARG A 75 15.00 -9.62 -7.44
CA ARG A 75 16.04 -8.60 -7.52
C ARG A 75 16.59 -8.24 -6.16
N LYS A 76 17.83 -7.74 -6.16
CA LYS A 76 18.42 -7.03 -5.02
C LYS A 76 18.08 -5.55 -5.14
N PRO A 77 17.40 -4.92 -4.17
CA PRO A 77 17.14 -3.48 -4.22
C PRO A 77 18.44 -2.68 -4.03
N ASP A 78 18.45 -1.42 -4.47
CA ASP A 78 19.62 -0.54 -4.36
C ASP A 78 19.94 -0.18 -2.90
N LYS A 79 18.96 -0.28 -2.00
CA LYS A 79 19.09 -0.04 -0.56
C LYS A 79 18.15 -0.94 0.26
N LYS A 80 18.31 -0.95 1.58
CA LYS A 80 17.36 -1.60 2.51
C LYS A 80 15.96 -0.98 2.34
N ILE A 81 14.93 -1.83 2.41
CA ILE A 81 13.53 -1.44 2.23
C ILE A 81 12.89 -1.20 3.60
N THR A 82 12.18 -0.08 3.77
CA THR A 82 11.38 0.20 4.98
C THR A 82 9.91 -0.18 4.81
N SER A 83 9.17 -0.28 5.92
CA SER A 83 7.71 -0.49 5.89
C SER A 83 6.97 0.67 5.20
N GLU A 84 7.47 1.89 5.34
CA GLU A 84 6.95 3.07 4.65
C GLU A 84 7.15 2.98 3.13
N GLU A 85 8.28 2.45 2.67
CA GLU A 85 8.54 2.24 1.24
C GLU A 85 7.66 1.12 0.66
N VAL A 86 7.38 0.07 1.43
CA VAL A 86 6.39 -0.94 1.06
C VAL A 86 5.00 -0.29 0.94
N LYS A 87 4.60 0.56 1.89
CA LYS A 87 3.33 1.29 1.79
C LYS A 87 3.31 2.20 0.57
N TYR A 88 4.36 2.95 0.30
CA TYR A 88 4.46 3.81 -0.88
C TYR A 88 4.30 3.01 -2.18
N ALA A 89 5.05 1.91 -2.30
CA ALA A 89 4.95 0.98 -3.43
C ALA A 89 3.53 0.46 -3.64
N LEU A 90 2.87 0.01 -2.56
CA LEU A 90 1.50 -0.51 -2.60
C LEU A 90 0.41 0.58 -2.72
N SER A 91 0.81 1.85 -2.71
CA SER A 91 -0.04 3.03 -2.98
C SER A 91 0.21 3.63 -4.35
N ASN A 92 1.18 3.10 -5.11
CA ASN A 92 1.65 3.71 -6.35
C ASN A 92 0.53 3.77 -7.41
N HIS A 93 0.40 4.93 -8.04
CA HIS A 93 -0.54 5.23 -9.11
C HIS A 93 0.19 5.79 -10.34
N PHE A 94 1.44 5.35 -10.54
CA PHE A 94 2.35 5.78 -11.60
C PHE A 94 2.79 7.25 -11.53
N GLN A 95 2.79 7.84 -10.32
CA GLN A 95 3.34 9.17 -10.08
C GLN A 95 4.74 9.36 -10.68
N GLU A 96 5.03 10.57 -11.16
CA GLU A 96 6.25 10.90 -11.91
C GLU A 96 6.43 10.11 -13.22
N THR A 97 5.32 9.65 -13.82
CA THR A 97 5.29 9.07 -15.16
C THR A 97 4.13 9.64 -15.98
N PRO A 98 4.11 9.47 -17.32
CA PRO A 98 2.98 9.86 -18.16
C PRO A 98 1.67 9.11 -17.88
N TYR A 99 1.71 8.02 -17.10
CA TYR A 99 0.55 7.15 -16.85
C TYR A 99 -0.21 7.50 -15.57
N ASP A 100 0.28 8.47 -14.81
CA ASP A 100 -0.29 8.91 -13.54
C ASP A 100 -1.74 9.41 -13.70
N ALA A 101 -2.66 8.75 -13.01
CA ALA A 101 -4.08 9.12 -12.94
C ALA A 101 -4.29 10.56 -12.49
N TYR A 102 -3.46 11.05 -11.57
CA TYR A 102 -3.59 12.35 -10.93
C TYR A 102 -2.64 13.41 -11.49
N SER A 103 -1.82 13.13 -12.50
CA SER A 103 -0.86 14.13 -13.00
C SER A 103 -1.55 15.32 -13.66
N LYS A 104 -1.16 16.57 -13.34
CA LYS A 104 -1.64 17.75 -14.09
C LYS A 104 -0.97 17.93 -15.45
N ARG A 105 0.15 17.22 -15.70
CA ARG A 105 1.06 17.46 -16.84
C ARG A 105 1.05 16.31 -17.86
N ALA A 106 0.56 15.14 -17.48
CA ALA A 106 0.49 13.98 -18.37
C ALA A 106 -0.50 14.23 -19.52
N ASP A 107 -0.15 13.73 -20.71
CA ASP A 107 -1.07 13.64 -21.84
C ASP A 107 -2.32 12.85 -21.41
N LEU A 108 -3.50 13.42 -21.67
CA LEU A 108 -4.79 12.81 -21.35
C LEU A 108 -4.96 11.42 -21.95
N LYS A 109 -4.32 11.13 -23.10
CA LYS A 109 -4.36 9.81 -23.75
C LYS A 109 -3.57 8.74 -23.00
N LEU A 110 -2.58 9.14 -22.21
CA LEU A 110 -1.70 8.22 -21.48
C LEU A 110 -2.16 8.00 -20.04
N LYS A 111 -2.87 8.97 -19.46
CA LYS A 111 -3.50 8.82 -18.14
C LYS A 111 -4.38 7.59 -18.07
N ASN A 112 -4.29 6.86 -16.97
CA ASN A 112 -5.12 5.66 -16.72
C ASN A 112 -4.95 4.56 -17.78
N SER A 113 -3.87 4.56 -18.57
CA SER A 113 -3.59 3.48 -19.53
C SER A 113 -3.35 2.13 -18.83
N TYR A 114 -2.93 2.17 -17.58
CA TYR A 114 -2.57 0.98 -16.81
C TYR A 114 -3.32 0.91 -15.48
N ARG A 115 -3.57 -0.32 -15.01
CA ARG A 115 -4.11 -0.56 -13.67
C ARG A 115 -3.08 -0.15 -12.61
N SER A 116 -3.36 0.93 -11.87
CA SER A 116 -2.54 1.42 -10.75
C SER A 116 -2.44 0.39 -9.63
N ILE A 117 -1.37 0.42 -8.82
CA ILE A 117 -1.21 -0.46 -7.65
C ILE A 117 -2.17 -0.03 -6.54
N GLY A 118 -2.05 1.22 -6.12
CA GLY A 118 -3.03 1.90 -5.27
C GLY A 118 -4.30 2.16 -6.08
N ILE A 119 -5.41 1.59 -5.63
CA ILE A 119 -6.66 1.59 -6.41
C ILE A 119 -7.87 1.70 -5.47
N ASN A 120 -8.96 2.28 -5.97
CA ASN A 120 -10.21 2.54 -5.25
C ASN A 120 -10.80 1.30 -4.54
N ARG A 121 -10.58 0.11 -5.09
CA ARG A 121 -11.11 -1.17 -4.62
C ARG A 121 -10.16 -1.95 -3.69
N THR A 122 -9.04 -1.37 -3.28
CA THR A 122 -8.28 -1.97 -2.18
C THR A 122 -9.17 -2.04 -0.95
N SER A 123 -9.40 -3.25 -0.44
CA SER A 123 -10.20 -3.46 0.77
C SER A 123 -9.32 -3.34 2.00
N THR A 124 -8.19 -4.07 1.99
CA THR A 124 -7.23 -4.15 3.08
C THR A 124 -5.83 -4.27 2.52
N LEU A 125 -4.86 -3.71 3.23
CA LEU A 125 -3.44 -4.02 3.07
C LEU A 125 -2.90 -4.47 4.43
N GLY A 126 -2.22 -5.62 4.44
CA GLY A 126 -1.50 -6.17 5.58
C GLY A 126 -0.01 -6.32 5.25
N LEU A 127 0.84 -6.05 6.23
CA LEU A 127 2.28 -6.27 6.17
C LEU A 127 2.74 -6.85 7.51
N VAL A 128 3.10 -8.14 7.47
CA VAL A 128 3.70 -8.82 8.61
C VAL A 128 5.17 -8.42 8.72
N GLN A 129 5.57 -7.88 9.86
CA GLN A 129 6.96 -7.57 10.17
C GLN A 129 7.44 -8.43 11.35
N LEU A 130 8.44 -9.26 11.12
CA LEU A 130 9.18 -9.96 12.18
C LEU A 130 10.42 -9.15 12.55
N ARG A 131 10.59 -8.85 13.84
CA ARG A 131 11.69 -8.07 14.40
C ARG A 131 12.60 -8.98 15.22
N PRO A 132 13.55 -9.70 14.59
CA PRO A 132 14.21 -10.87 15.18
C PRO A 132 15.04 -10.57 16.43
N ASP A 133 15.42 -9.30 16.64
CA ASP A 133 16.19 -8.86 17.81
C ASP A 133 15.34 -8.64 19.07
N LEU A 134 14.03 -8.89 19.01
CA LEU A 134 13.09 -8.75 20.13
C LEU A 134 12.59 -10.10 20.67
N PRO A 135 12.13 -10.16 21.93
CA PRO A 135 11.46 -11.35 22.47
C PRO A 135 10.26 -11.78 21.63
N ALA A 136 9.97 -13.08 21.60
CA ALA A 136 8.88 -13.67 20.81
C ALA A 136 7.52 -13.00 21.09
N GLU A 137 7.30 -12.55 22.31
CA GLU A 137 6.06 -11.95 22.80
C GLU A 137 5.74 -10.59 22.16
N CYS A 138 6.74 -9.90 21.60
CA CYS A 138 6.59 -8.64 20.87
C CYS A 138 7.31 -8.60 19.51
N MET A 139 7.89 -9.72 19.06
CA MET A 139 8.66 -9.80 17.81
C MET A 139 7.84 -9.42 16.58
N ALA A 140 6.59 -9.85 16.51
CA ALA A 140 5.75 -9.66 15.34
C ALA A 140 4.87 -8.40 15.47
N LEU A 141 4.85 -7.61 14.39
CA LEU A 141 3.89 -6.54 14.17
C LEU A 141 3.10 -6.84 12.89
N GLU A 142 1.79 -6.66 12.94
CA GLU A 142 0.94 -6.61 11.75
C GLU A 142 0.66 -5.14 11.42
N TRP A 143 1.21 -4.68 10.32
CA TRP A 143 0.91 -3.37 9.79
C TRP A 143 -0.37 -3.46 8.96
N VAL A 144 -1.44 -2.77 9.35
CA VAL A 144 -2.74 -2.85 8.67
C VAL A 144 -3.27 -1.48 8.24
N THR A 145 -3.95 -1.46 7.10
CA THR A 145 -4.81 -0.35 6.69
C THR A 145 -5.96 -0.84 5.83
N TYR A 146 -6.94 0.04 5.62
CA TYR A 146 -8.18 -0.26 4.90
C TYR A 146 -8.47 0.78 3.83
N GLY A 147 -9.18 0.37 2.78
CA GLY A 147 -9.57 1.25 1.68
C GLY A 147 -8.43 1.58 0.73
N CYS A 148 -8.63 2.61 -0.10
CA CYS A 148 -7.68 3.02 -1.13
C CYS A 148 -6.35 3.49 -0.51
N ASN A 149 -5.26 2.81 -0.90
CA ASN A 149 -3.93 3.06 -0.34
C ASN A 149 -3.37 4.45 -0.65
N VAL A 150 -3.88 5.13 -1.67
CA VAL A 150 -3.47 6.50 -2.00
C VAL A 150 -3.79 7.47 -0.86
N PHE A 151 -4.91 7.25 -0.15
CA PHE A 151 -5.49 8.21 0.80
C PHE A 151 -5.38 7.78 2.28
N ASN A 152 -5.07 6.51 2.55
CA ASN A 152 -4.99 5.96 3.91
C ASN A 152 -3.55 5.98 4.48
N THR A 153 -3.41 5.54 5.73
CA THR A 153 -2.12 5.35 6.42
C THR A 153 -1.97 3.91 6.91
N LEU A 154 -0.74 3.39 6.94
CA LEU A 154 -0.40 2.02 7.35
C LEU A 154 0.17 2.03 8.78
N ILE A 155 -0.47 1.34 9.72
CA ILE A 155 -0.15 1.42 11.15
C ILE A 155 0.23 0.04 11.70
N PRO A 156 1.33 -0.07 12.47
CA PRO A 156 1.73 -1.30 13.12
C PRO A 156 0.87 -1.58 14.36
N PHE A 157 0.40 -2.82 14.49
CA PHE A 157 -0.23 -3.34 15.70
C PHE A 157 0.51 -4.61 16.17
N TYR A 158 0.58 -4.82 17.48
CA TYR A 158 1.08 -6.07 18.04
C TYR A 158 0.12 -7.21 17.73
N THR A 159 0.67 -8.39 17.42
CA THR A 159 -0.14 -9.58 17.11
C THR A 159 -0.41 -10.48 18.31
N ASN A 160 0.32 -10.30 19.41
CA ASN A 160 0.14 -11.06 20.65
C ASN A 160 -1.00 -10.46 21.49
N ILE A 161 -2.23 -10.66 21.03
CA ILE A 161 -3.47 -10.10 21.58
C ILE A 161 -4.60 -11.13 21.48
N ASP A 162 -5.63 -11.00 22.33
CA ASP A 162 -6.87 -11.78 22.20
C ASP A 162 -8.00 -10.94 21.57
N LYS A 163 -7.94 -9.60 21.70
CA LYS A 163 -8.91 -8.68 21.09
C LYS A 163 -8.24 -7.60 20.23
N THR A 164 -8.80 -7.39 19.03
CA THR A 164 -8.49 -6.23 18.17
C THR A 164 -9.30 -5.00 18.59
N PRO A 165 -8.73 -3.78 18.60
CA PRO A 165 -9.46 -2.57 18.95
C PRO A 165 -10.71 -2.35 18.09
N ASP A 166 -11.80 -1.89 18.71
CA ASP A 166 -13.12 -1.80 18.06
C ASP A 166 -13.13 -0.87 16.83
N TYR A 167 -12.27 0.16 16.80
CA TYR A 167 -12.13 1.05 15.63
C TYR A 167 -11.64 0.32 14.37
N LEU A 168 -10.87 -0.77 14.53
CA LEU A 168 -10.36 -1.59 13.42
C LEU A 168 -11.17 -2.88 13.20
N ALA A 169 -11.97 -3.28 14.18
CA ALA A 169 -12.78 -4.48 14.14
C ALA A 169 -14.23 -4.18 13.72
N ASN A 170 -15.05 -5.23 13.64
CA ASN A 170 -16.52 -5.13 13.57
C ASN A 170 -17.07 -4.26 12.41
N THR A 171 -16.41 -4.23 11.26
CA THR A 171 -16.94 -3.54 10.07
C THR A 171 -18.28 -4.15 9.69
N SER A 172 -19.33 -3.32 9.74
CA SER A 172 -20.70 -3.69 9.34
C SER A 172 -21.05 -3.09 7.97
N GLU A 173 -22.20 -3.47 7.40
CA GLU A 173 -22.72 -2.84 6.18
C GLU A 173 -23.12 -1.37 6.39
N LYS A 174 -23.36 -0.96 7.64
CA LYS A 174 -23.71 0.42 7.97
C LYS A 174 -22.45 1.30 7.95
N ILE A 175 -22.47 2.31 7.08
CA ILE A 175 -21.42 3.33 6.98
C ILE A 175 -21.32 4.11 8.30
N SER A 176 -20.08 4.32 8.78
CA SER A 176 -19.80 5.09 9.99
C SER A 176 -18.39 5.70 9.96
N THR A 177 -18.19 6.82 10.63
CA THR A 177 -16.84 7.39 10.89
C THR A 177 -16.18 6.76 12.12
N ASP A 178 -16.91 5.95 12.89
CA ASP A 178 -16.40 5.20 14.04
C ASP A 178 -15.77 3.85 13.67
N ASN A 179 -15.65 3.55 12.37
CA ASN A 179 -14.96 2.38 11.87
C ASN A 179 -13.91 2.78 10.83
N PHE A 180 -12.67 2.32 10.99
CA PHE A 180 -11.53 2.76 10.20
C PHE A 180 -11.68 2.47 8.70
N TYR A 181 -12.30 1.33 8.34
CA TYR A 181 -12.57 1.00 6.95
C TYR A 181 -13.51 2.01 6.28
N TRP A 182 -14.63 2.33 6.94
CA TRP A 182 -15.61 3.28 6.40
C TRP A 182 -15.08 4.71 6.38
N ALA A 183 -14.39 5.15 7.44
CA ALA A 183 -13.76 6.47 7.48
C ALA A 183 -12.79 6.66 6.29
N ASN A 184 -11.90 5.69 6.03
CA ASN A 184 -10.98 5.75 4.89
C ASN A 184 -11.70 5.75 3.54
N ARG A 185 -12.81 5.01 3.40
CA ARG A 185 -13.59 5.02 2.15
C ARG A 185 -14.27 6.37 1.90
N ILE A 186 -14.78 7.02 2.93
CA ILE A 186 -15.37 8.37 2.83
C ILE A 186 -14.27 9.37 2.43
N ILE A 187 -13.13 9.36 3.13
CA ILE A 187 -11.98 10.22 2.83
C ILE A 187 -11.53 10.05 1.38
N ALA A 188 -11.33 8.81 0.94
CA ALA A 188 -10.89 8.54 -0.43
C ALA A 188 -11.89 9.04 -1.48
N ALA A 189 -13.19 8.83 -1.26
CA ALA A 189 -14.23 9.28 -2.19
C ALA A 189 -14.31 10.81 -2.31
N LEU A 190 -14.10 11.53 -1.22
CA LEU A 190 -14.08 13.01 -1.20
C LEU A 190 -12.78 13.58 -1.77
N ALA A 191 -11.65 12.94 -1.46
CA ALA A 191 -10.33 13.41 -1.86
C ALA A 191 -9.98 13.11 -3.31
N ASP A 192 -10.52 12.06 -3.93
CA ASP A 192 -10.18 11.65 -5.30
C ASP A 192 -10.42 12.75 -6.34
N SER A 193 -11.60 13.39 -6.31
CA SER A 193 -11.92 14.52 -7.19
C SER A 193 -11.18 15.82 -6.83
N ASN A 194 -10.67 15.91 -5.61
CA ASN A 194 -9.94 17.06 -5.07
C ASN A 194 -8.46 16.73 -4.80
N PHE A 195 -7.88 15.77 -5.53
CA PHE A 195 -6.62 15.13 -5.19
C PHE A 195 -5.51 16.12 -4.82
N HIS A 196 -5.33 17.16 -5.63
CA HIS A 196 -4.27 18.15 -5.42
C HIS A 196 -4.54 19.11 -4.26
N LEU A 197 -5.81 19.42 -4.00
CA LEU A 197 -6.20 20.31 -2.91
C LEU A 197 -6.07 19.56 -1.57
N CYS A 198 -6.46 18.29 -1.56
CA CYS A 198 -6.37 17.42 -0.39
C CYS A 198 -4.97 16.85 -0.14
N GLY A 199 -4.09 16.83 -1.14
CA GLY A 199 -2.80 16.12 -1.09
C GLY A 199 -1.93 16.47 0.11
N SER A 200 -1.82 17.77 0.45
CA SER A 200 -1.02 18.20 1.60
C SER A 200 -1.61 17.78 2.97
N TYR A 201 -2.92 17.55 3.05
CA TYR A 201 -3.55 17.04 4.26
C TYR A 201 -3.30 15.55 4.42
N ILE A 202 -3.42 14.79 3.32
CA ILE A 202 -3.18 13.35 3.28
C ILE A 202 -1.71 13.04 3.60
N GLU A 203 -0.76 13.74 2.98
CA GLU A 203 0.68 13.56 3.24
C GLU A 203 1.01 13.80 4.72
N ARG A 204 0.52 14.92 5.28
CA ARG A 204 0.72 15.23 6.70
C ARG A 204 0.10 14.19 7.62
N TYR A 205 -1.08 13.67 7.30
CA TYR A 205 -1.73 12.59 8.03
C TYR A 205 -0.91 11.30 7.99
N GLN A 206 -0.44 10.89 6.82
CA GLN A 206 0.39 9.69 6.64
C GLN A 206 1.70 9.78 7.43
N ILE A 207 2.39 10.93 7.37
CA ILE A 207 3.62 11.15 8.13
C ILE A 207 3.34 11.13 9.64
N LYS A 208 2.36 11.91 10.09
CA LYS A 208 2.08 12.10 11.52
C LYS A 208 1.67 10.78 12.19
N THR A 209 0.74 10.05 11.60
CA THR A 209 0.24 8.79 12.18
C THR A 209 1.33 7.73 12.29
N VAL A 210 2.20 7.58 11.29
CA VAL A 210 3.33 6.64 11.34
C VAL A 210 4.36 7.06 12.38
N VAL A 211 4.69 8.35 12.48
CA VAL A 211 5.63 8.87 13.49
C VAL A 211 5.11 8.61 14.90
N GLU A 212 3.85 8.95 15.17
CA GLU A 212 3.24 8.72 16.49
C GLU A 212 3.12 7.22 16.79
N ALA A 213 2.75 6.40 15.81
CA ALA A 213 2.70 4.95 15.99
C ALA A 213 4.07 4.38 16.35
N ARG A 214 5.14 4.79 15.67
CA ARG A 214 6.51 4.35 16.00
C ARG A 214 6.95 4.75 17.41
N LYS A 215 6.52 5.92 17.90
CA LYS A 215 6.78 6.33 19.29
C LYS A 215 6.09 5.38 20.27
N ILE A 216 4.81 5.07 20.03
CA ILE A 216 4.04 4.13 20.86
C ILE A 216 4.67 2.74 20.83
N ILE A 217 5.01 2.21 19.64
CA ILE A 217 5.67 0.91 19.53
C ILE A 217 6.98 0.90 20.31
N LYS A 218 7.85 1.91 20.16
CA LYS A 218 9.12 1.98 20.88
C LYS A 218 8.93 2.03 22.40
N GLU A 219 7.96 2.79 22.88
CA GLU A 219 7.58 2.86 24.31
C GLU A 219 7.17 1.48 24.82
N TYR A 220 6.26 0.81 24.13
CA TYR A 220 5.72 -0.47 24.56
C TYR A 220 6.69 -1.64 24.37
N ASP A 221 7.57 -1.61 23.37
CA ASP A 221 8.66 -2.59 23.24
C ASP A 221 9.48 -2.61 24.53
N GLN A 222 9.86 -1.44 25.05
CA GLN A 222 10.64 -1.34 26.29
C GLN A 222 9.87 -1.81 27.52
N LEU A 223 8.56 -1.55 27.59
CA LEU A 223 7.71 -2.02 28.68
C LEU A 223 7.54 -3.53 28.65
N ILE A 224 7.31 -4.11 27.48
CA ILE A 224 7.12 -5.55 27.28
C ILE A 224 8.41 -6.30 27.60
N ILE A 225 9.57 -5.82 27.12
CA ILE A 225 10.87 -6.45 27.41
C ILE A 225 11.13 -6.51 28.92
N LYS A 226 10.73 -5.48 29.68
CA LYS A 226 10.88 -5.45 31.15
C LYS A 226 9.87 -6.32 31.88
N ASN A 227 8.71 -6.59 31.28
CA ASN A 227 7.56 -7.24 31.90
C ASN A 227 6.99 -8.35 31.00
N VAL A 228 7.83 -9.28 30.55
CA VAL A 228 7.46 -10.30 29.55
C VAL A 228 6.24 -11.13 29.96
N ASN A 229 6.08 -11.40 31.26
CA ASN A 229 4.93 -12.14 31.79
C ASN A 229 3.58 -11.40 31.60
N GLU A 230 3.61 -10.08 31.39
CA GLU A 230 2.43 -9.24 31.11
C GLU A 230 2.33 -8.82 29.64
N ALA A 231 3.17 -9.39 28.75
CA ALA A 231 3.34 -8.93 27.38
C ALA A 231 2.03 -8.82 26.61
N LYS A 232 1.14 -9.82 26.69
CA LYS A 232 -0.16 -9.79 26.00
C LYS A 232 -1.00 -8.57 26.40
N LYS A 233 -1.13 -8.32 27.70
CA LYS A 233 -1.89 -7.17 28.23
C LYS A 233 -1.29 -5.86 27.74
N LEU A 234 0.04 -5.72 27.78
CA LEU A 234 0.74 -4.54 27.29
C LEU A 234 0.58 -4.35 25.77
N CYS A 235 0.58 -5.43 24.99
CA CYS A 235 0.30 -5.40 23.55
C CYS A 235 -1.13 -4.89 23.27
N GLU A 236 -2.13 -5.34 24.03
CA GLU A 236 -3.51 -4.85 23.90
C GLU A 236 -3.64 -3.37 24.29
N GLU A 237 -3.03 -2.94 25.40
CA GLU A 237 -2.98 -1.54 25.80
C GLU A 237 -2.31 -0.65 24.75
N ALA A 238 -1.22 -1.12 24.15
CA ALA A 238 -0.55 -0.43 23.05
C ALA A 238 -1.47 -0.30 21.83
N ASN A 239 -2.14 -1.38 21.45
CA ASN A 239 -3.03 -1.41 20.30
C ASN A 239 -4.24 -0.49 20.49
N GLU A 240 -4.81 -0.41 21.69
CA GLU A 240 -5.86 0.57 22.02
C GLU A 240 -5.34 2.02 21.94
N LYS A 241 -4.12 2.28 22.44
CA LYS A 241 -3.48 3.61 22.33
C LYS A 241 -3.26 3.99 20.86
N LEU A 242 -2.79 3.05 20.04
CA LEU A 242 -2.61 3.21 18.60
C LEU A 242 -3.94 3.48 17.90
N ALA A 243 -4.98 2.70 18.18
CA ALA A 243 -6.30 2.85 17.58
C ALA A 243 -6.95 4.19 17.94
N LYS A 244 -6.81 4.65 19.19
CA LYS A 244 -7.29 5.96 19.63
C LYS A 244 -6.58 7.11 18.93
N MET A 245 -5.25 7.06 18.84
CA MET A 245 -4.46 8.04 18.09
C MET A 245 -4.89 8.07 16.62
N LEU A 246 -5.00 6.88 16.01
CA LEU A 246 -5.39 6.73 14.62
C LEU A 246 -6.78 7.30 14.34
N LYS A 247 -7.77 7.04 15.21
CA LYS A 247 -9.12 7.60 15.08
C LYS A 247 -9.09 9.12 15.11
N ILE A 248 -8.40 9.74 16.08
CA ILE A 248 -8.29 11.19 16.20
C ILE A 248 -7.70 11.80 14.93
N GLU A 249 -6.59 11.25 14.43
CA GLU A 249 -5.95 11.80 13.23
C GLU A 249 -6.78 11.54 11.95
N THR A 250 -7.53 10.45 11.90
CA THR A 250 -8.41 10.13 10.77
C THR A 250 -9.63 11.05 10.75
N ASP A 251 -10.22 11.34 11.91
CA ASP A 251 -11.31 12.31 12.05
C ASP A 251 -10.82 13.72 11.67
N ASN A 252 -9.60 14.11 12.08
CA ASN A 252 -8.97 15.38 11.68
C ASN A 252 -8.71 15.47 10.16
N LEU A 253 -8.34 14.36 9.51
CA LEU A 253 -8.18 14.33 8.05
C LEU A 253 -9.54 14.45 7.37
N LEU A 254 -10.55 13.71 7.85
CA LEU A 254 -11.89 13.74 7.30
C LEU A 254 -12.49 15.15 7.36
N ASP A 255 -12.34 15.87 8.47
CA ASP A 255 -12.78 17.26 8.62
C ASP A 255 -12.20 18.16 7.50
N LYS A 256 -10.89 18.11 7.30
CA LYS A 256 -10.20 18.90 6.27
C LYS A 256 -10.60 18.53 4.86
N VAL A 257 -10.68 17.23 4.56
CA VAL A 257 -11.05 16.73 3.24
C VAL A 257 -12.51 17.06 2.93
N LEU A 258 -13.40 16.93 3.90
CA LEU A 258 -14.81 17.28 3.75
C LEU A 258 -14.96 18.79 3.50
N PHE A 259 -14.28 19.63 4.29
CA PHE A 259 -14.31 21.09 4.12
C PHE A 259 -13.81 21.52 2.74
N GLU A 260 -12.69 20.95 2.28
CA GLU A 260 -12.14 21.23 0.95
C GLU A 260 -13.12 20.78 -0.16
N ALA A 261 -13.63 19.55 -0.06
CA ALA A 261 -14.56 19.02 -1.06
C ALA A 261 -15.88 19.82 -1.09
N SER A 262 -16.40 20.27 0.05
CA SER A 262 -17.65 21.04 0.12
C SER A 262 -17.50 22.45 -0.45
N ASN A 263 -16.35 23.11 -0.23
CA ASN A 263 -16.13 24.46 -0.74
C ASN A 263 -15.86 24.50 -2.25
N ASN A 264 -15.46 23.37 -2.85
CA ASN A 264 -15.19 23.25 -4.28
C ASN A 264 -16.34 22.58 -5.06
N MET A 265 -17.55 22.52 -4.48
CA MET A 265 -18.72 22.00 -5.20
C MET A 265 -19.10 22.89 -6.40
N SER A 266 -19.57 22.28 -7.48
CA SER A 266 -19.88 22.97 -8.74
C SER A 266 -21.00 24.01 -8.64
N ASN A 267 -21.84 23.95 -7.59
CA ASN A 267 -22.91 24.90 -7.32
C ASN A 267 -22.47 26.11 -6.46
N ALA A 268 -21.17 26.39 -6.41
CA ALA A 268 -20.64 27.57 -5.74
C ALA A 268 -20.89 28.86 -6.57
N PHE A 269 -21.37 29.92 -5.90
CA PHE A 269 -21.46 31.27 -6.45
C PHE A 269 -20.93 32.25 -5.40
N ALA A 270 -19.71 32.73 -5.59
CA ALA A 270 -19.09 33.69 -4.68
C ALA A 270 -19.48 35.12 -5.13
N ARG A 271 -20.47 35.72 -4.48
CA ARG A 271 -20.64 37.17 -4.49
C ARG A 271 -19.72 37.75 -3.42
N SER A 272 -18.70 38.49 -3.83
CA SER A 272 -17.82 39.20 -2.89
C SER A 272 -18.62 40.32 -2.24
N ASP A 273 -19.24 40.04 -1.10
CA ASP A 273 -19.83 41.06 -0.25
C ASP A 273 -18.66 41.73 0.51
N ALA A 274 -18.17 42.84 -0.06
CA ALA A 274 -17.25 43.76 0.60
C ALA A 274 -18.00 44.68 1.57
#